data_AF-A0A850PXF0-F1
#
_entry.id   AF-A0A850PXF0-F1
#
_cell.length_a   1.000
_cell.length_b   1.000
_cell.length_c   1.000
_cell.angle_alpha   90.00
_cell.angle_beta   90.00
_cell.angle_gamma   90.00
#
_symmetry.space_group_name_H-M   'P 1'
#
loop_
_entity.id
_entity.type
_entity.pdbx_description
1 polymer ?
#
loop_
_entity_poly.entity_id
_entity_poly.type
_entity_poly.pdbx_seq_one_letter_code
_entity_poly.pdbx_strand_id
1 'polypeptide(L)'
;MFIIKHKKIFVWISIILVVLSIGAISVFGLNLGIDFKGGSLTEVEYSTVRPDQSVIEASLSTLSLGQSLIQPTGDKGYSIKTRAVTDAEHQEILKSLGTDAKEKSFTSIGPSVGAELARKSLLSFILVSLGIIFWIAFSFRKVSKPVSSWRYGIIAIVTLMAEEEVIFIYKINTPQAKPLEYL
;
A
#
# COMPACT_ATOMS: atom_id res chain seq x y z
N MET A 1 38.05 2.24 -11.03
CA MET A 1 36.64 2.06 -10.60
C MET A 1 35.85 3.32 -10.94
N PHE A 2 35.07 3.29 -12.04
CA PHE A 2 34.33 4.42 -12.63
C PHE A 2 33.41 5.15 -11.64
N ILE A 3 32.79 4.40 -10.73
CA ILE A 3 31.85 4.88 -9.70
C ILE A 3 32.51 5.85 -8.70
N ILE A 4 33.75 5.59 -8.27
CA ILE A 4 34.44 6.44 -7.28
C ILE A 4 34.81 7.80 -7.89
N LYS A 5 35.15 7.83 -9.19
CA LYS A 5 35.51 9.04 -9.93
C LYS A 5 34.33 9.98 -10.13
N HIS A 6 33.12 9.44 -10.28
CA HIS A 6 31.90 10.20 -10.57
C HIS A 6 30.89 10.21 -9.41
N LYS A 7 31.33 9.89 -8.19
CA LYS A 7 30.48 9.80 -6.99
C LYS A 7 29.54 10.99 -6.79
N LYS A 8 29.98 12.21 -7.13
CA LYS A 8 29.15 13.43 -7.00
C LYS A 8 27.94 13.39 -7.95
N ILE A 9 28.12 12.91 -9.18
CA ILE A 9 27.04 12.81 -10.18
C ILE A 9 26.00 11.79 -9.72
N PHE A 10 26.43 10.61 -9.27
CA PHE A 10 25.52 9.59 -8.77
C PHE A 10 24.75 10.04 -7.52
N VAL A 11 25.41 10.75 -6.59
CA VAL A 11 24.73 11.32 -5.41
C VAL A 11 23.71 12.39 -5.83
N TRP A 12 24.04 13.26 -6.77
CA TRP A 12 23.09 14.26 -7.28
C TRP A 12 21.88 13.64 -7.97
N ILE A 13 22.09 12.60 -8.79
CA ILE A 13 21.00 11.87 -9.44
C ILE A 13 20.08 11.25 -8.38
N SER A 14 20.65 10.61 -7.35
CA SER A 14 19.87 10.02 -6.26
C SER A 14 19.05 11.07 -5.50
N ILE A 15 19.65 12.22 -5.16
CA ILE A 15 18.93 13.31 -4.47
C ILE A 15 17.78 13.83 -5.34
N ILE A 16 18.02 14.06 -6.63
CA ILE A 16 16.98 14.52 -7.56
C ILE A 16 15.83 13.51 -7.63
N LEU A 17 16.15 12.22 -7.71
CA LEU A 17 15.14 11.17 -7.77
C LEU A 17 14.27 11.13 -6.50
N VAL A 18 14.89 11.27 -5.32
CA VAL A 18 14.16 11.34 -4.04
C VAL A 18 13.26 12.57 -3.99
N VAL A 19 13.75 13.74 -4.39
CA VAL A 19 12.94 14.97 -4.40
C VAL A 19 11.76 14.86 -5.37
N LEU A 20 11.98 14.29 -6.56
CA LEU A 20 10.90 14.04 -7.53
C LEU A 20 9.87 13.03 -7.00
N SER A 21 10.33 11.99 -6.31
CA SER A 21 9.47 10.99 -5.67
C SER A 21 8.57 11.61 -4.59
N ILE A 22 9.15 12.36 -3.66
CA ILE A 22 8.41 13.07 -2.61
C ILE A 22 7.42 14.08 -3.23
N GLY A 23 7.85 14.78 -4.28
CA GLY A 23 6.99 15.67 -5.06
C GLY A 23 5.81 14.94 -5.69
N ALA A 24 6.03 13.78 -6.31
CA ALA A 24 4.98 12.96 -6.89
C ALA A 24 3.98 12.49 -5.83
N ILE A 25 4.45 12.00 -4.68
CA ILE A 25 3.57 11.57 -3.58
C ILE A 25 2.73 12.75 -3.07
N SER A 26 3.29 13.95 -3.01
CA SER A 26 2.57 15.15 -2.55
C SER A 26 1.49 15.61 -3.53
N VAL A 27 1.73 15.47 -4.85
CA VAL A 27 0.77 15.87 -5.91
C VAL A 27 -0.30 14.81 -6.15
N PHE A 28 0.07 13.53 -6.24
CA PHE A 28 -0.85 12.43 -6.53
C PHE A 28 -1.55 11.88 -5.28
N GLY A 29 -1.00 12.17 -4.09
CA GLY A 29 -1.51 11.67 -2.81
C GLY A 29 -1.18 10.19 -2.57
N LEU A 30 -1.42 9.74 -1.34
CA LEU A 30 -1.25 8.35 -0.93
C LEU A 30 -2.58 7.59 -1.00
N ASN A 31 -2.61 6.51 -1.78
CA ASN A 31 -3.71 5.55 -1.78
C ASN A 31 -3.62 4.62 -0.56
N LEU A 32 -3.90 5.19 0.61
CA LEU A 32 -3.93 4.43 1.86
C LEU A 32 -5.00 3.33 1.79
N GLY A 33 -4.64 2.15 2.28
CA GLY A 33 -5.55 1.01 2.39
C GLY A 33 -6.71 1.27 3.35
N ILE A 34 -7.71 0.40 3.28
CA ILE A 34 -8.90 0.41 4.14
C ILE A 34 -8.54 0.36 5.64
N ASP A 35 -7.40 -0.26 5.99
CA ASP A 35 -6.92 -0.37 7.37
C ASP A 35 -6.60 0.99 7.99
N PHE A 36 -6.28 1.99 7.16
CA PHE A 36 -5.91 3.34 7.60
C PHE A 36 -7.01 4.37 7.35
N LYS A 37 -7.75 4.26 6.25
CA LYS A 37 -8.87 5.18 5.95
C LYS A 37 -10.17 4.79 6.66
N GLY A 38 -10.28 3.54 7.11
CA GLY A 38 -11.57 2.92 7.41
C GLY A 38 -12.29 2.55 6.11
N GLY A 39 -13.09 1.50 6.15
CA GLY A 39 -13.70 0.96 4.94
C GLY A 39 -14.19 -0.45 5.13
N SER A 40 -14.68 -1.04 4.03
CA SER A 40 -15.00 -2.45 3.98
C SER A 40 -14.38 -3.10 2.76
N LEU A 41 -13.95 -4.34 2.93
CA LEU A 41 -13.45 -5.24 1.91
C LEU A 41 -14.34 -6.47 1.88
N THR A 42 -15.03 -6.64 0.77
CA THR A 42 -15.76 -7.87 0.48
C THR A 42 -15.04 -8.60 -0.63
N GLU A 43 -14.56 -9.81 -0.34
CA GLU A 43 -13.99 -10.71 -1.33
C GLU A 43 -15.01 -11.79 -1.65
N VAL A 44 -15.40 -11.86 -2.92
CA VAL A 44 -16.36 -12.83 -3.44
C VAL A 44 -15.73 -13.69 -4.52
N GLU A 45 -16.16 -14.94 -4.61
CA GLU A 45 -15.72 -15.89 -5.63
C GLU A 45 -16.94 -16.50 -6.31
N TYR A 46 -16.95 -16.46 -7.65
CA TYR A 46 -18.04 -17.01 -8.45
C TYR A 46 -17.78 -18.49 -8.76
N SER A 47 -18.81 -19.32 -8.57
CA SER A 47 -18.66 -20.78 -8.76
C SER A 47 -18.45 -21.17 -10.23
N THR A 48 -19.11 -20.48 -11.15
CA THR A 48 -19.14 -20.80 -12.58
C THR A 48 -18.14 -19.94 -13.37
N VAL A 49 -18.55 -18.72 -13.71
CA VAL A 49 -17.82 -17.76 -14.55
C VAL A 49 -17.90 -16.39 -13.89
N ARG A 50 -16.77 -15.67 -13.91
CA ARG A 50 -16.69 -14.30 -13.42
C ARG A 50 -17.56 -13.38 -14.29
N PRO A 51 -18.55 -12.66 -13.72
CA PRO A 51 -19.32 -11.66 -14.47
C PRO A 51 -18.42 -10.54 -14.97
N ASP A 52 -18.84 -9.82 -16.00
CA ASP A 52 -18.14 -8.62 -16.44
C ASP A 52 -18.13 -7.57 -15.32
N GLN A 53 -17.01 -6.86 -15.16
CA GLN A 53 -16.84 -5.86 -14.10
C GLN A 53 -17.90 -4.75 -14.21
N SER A 54 -18.28 -4.36 -15.44
CA SER A 54 -19.30 -3.32 -15.67
C SER A 54 -20.68 -3.69 -15.13
N VAL A 55 -21.02 -4.98 -15.13
CA VAL A 55 -22.30 -5.48 -14.60
C VAL A 55 -22.30 -5.38 -13.08
N ILE A 56 -21.18 -5.72 -12.43
CA ILE A 56 -21.03 -5.59 -10.98
C ILE A 56 -21.03 -4.12 -10.56
N GLU A 57 -20.33 -3.26 -11.30
CA GLU A 57 -20.35 -1.81 -11.08
C GLU A 57 -21.78 -1.25 -11.17
N ALA A 58 -22.54 -1.64 -12.19
CA ALA A 58 -23.92 -1.23 -12.36
C ALA A 58 -24.80 -1.70 -11.17
N SER A 59 -24.70 -2.97 -10.77
CA SER A 59 -25.44 -3.50 -9.61
C SER A 59 -25.09 -2.75 -8.32
N LEU A 60 -23.81 -2.53 -8.04
CA LEU A 60 -23.35 -1.86 -6.82
C LEU A 60 -23.64 -0.35 -6.83
N SER A 61 -23.72 0.29 -8.00
CA SER A 61 -24.07 1.71 -8.10
C SER A 61 -25.50 2.03 -7.64
N THR A 62 -26.38 1.02 -7.65
CA THR A 62 -27.74 1.17 -7.12
C THR A 62 -27.79 1.24 -5.59
N LEU A 63 -26.77 0.68 -4.93
CA LEU A 63 -26.59 0.78 -3.49
C LEU A 63 -25.75 2.04 -3.24
N SER A 64 -26.23 2.96 -2.42
CA SER A 64 -25.57 4.24 -2.09
C SER A 64 -24.28 4.05 -1.25
N LEU A 65 -23.31 3.33 -1.80
CA LEU A 65 -22.05 2.89 -1.17
C LEU A 65 -20.90 3.89 -1.41
N GLY A 66 -21.12 4.91 -2.24
CA GLY A 66 -20.10 5.90 -2.61
C GLY A 66 -19.14 5.36 -3.68
N GLN A 67 -17.87 5.77 -3.62
CA GLN A 67 -16.83 5.23 -4.52
C GLN A 67 -16.51 3.79 -4.12
N SER A 68 -16.94 2.82 -4.94
CA SER A 68 -16.54 1.43 -4.84
C SER A 68 -15.37 1.16 -5.80
N LEU A 69 -14.31 0.53 -5.29
CA LEU A 69 -13.19 0.06 -6.10
C LEU A 69 -13.30 -1.45 -6.24
N ILE A 70 -13.61 -1.91 -7.45
CA ILE A 70 -13.71 -3.34 -7.77
C ILE A 70 -12.42 -3.76 -8.45
N GLN A 71 -11.79 -4.80 -7.91
CA GLN A 71 -10.54 -5.35 -8.41
C GLN A 71 -10.73 -6.85 -8.63
N PRO A 72 -10.46 -7.40 -9.82
CA PRO A 72 -10.50 -8.84 -10.02
C PRO A 72 -9.44 -9.51 -9.15
N THR A 73 -9.85 -10.58 -8.45
CA THR A 73 -8.96 -11.42 -7.63
C THR A 73 -8.99 -12.86 -8.13
N GLY A 74 -7.82 -13.39 -8.51
CA GLY A 74 -7.73 -14.72 -9.10
C GLY A 74 -8.49 -14.84 -10.43
N ASP A 75 -8.89 -16.06 -10.78
CA ASP A 75 -9.57 -16.33 -12.06
C ASP A 75 -11.07 -16.02 -12.00
N LYS A 76 -11.69 -16.23 -10.82
CA LYS A 76 -13.15 -16.18 -10.64
C LYS A 76 -13.64 -15.23 -9.56
N GLY A 77 -12.75 -14.49 -8.91
CA GLY A 77 -13.10 -13.64 -7.78
C GLY A 77 -13.06 -12.15 -8.06
N TYR A 78 -13.69 -11.40 -7.17
CA TYR A 78 -13.60 -9.95 -7.08
C TYR A 78 -13.35 -9.52 -5.64
N SER A 79 -12.49 -8.53 -5.50
CA SER A 79 -12.26 -7.76 -4.28
C SER A 79 -12.94 -6.41 -4.43
N ILE A 80 -13.92 -6.15 -3.57
CA ILE A 80 -14.75 -4.95 -3.58
C ILE A 80 -14.37 -4.13 -2.36
N LYS A 81 -13.81 -2.94 -2.58
CA LYS A 81 -13.47 -1.98 -1.53
C LYS A 81 -14.49 -0.85 -1.53
N THR A 82 -15.17 -0.65 -0.41
CA THR A 82 -16.17 0.40 -0.23
C THR A 82 -15.89 1.19 1.05
N ARG A 83 -16.72 2.20 1.32
CA ARG A 83 -16.80 2.80 2.67
C ARG A 83 -17.14 1.73 3.71
N ALA A 84 -16.99 2.07 4.99
CA ALA A 84 -17.47 1.22 6.07
C ALA A 84 -18.98 0.98 5.87
N VAL A 85 -19.36 -0.29 5.74
CA VAL A 85 -20.75 -0.72 5.58
C VAL A 85 -21.21 -1.43 6.84
N THR A 86 -22.50 -1.30 7.11
CA THR A 86 -23.20 -2.04 8.17
C THR A 86 -23.53 -3.46 7.70
N ASP A 87 -23.85 -4.36 8.64
CA ASP A 87 -24.25 -5.74 8.29
C ASP A 87 -25.49 -5.77 7.38
N ALA A 88 -26.42 -4.83 7.54
CA ALA A 88 -27.59 -4.71 6.68
C ALA A 88 -27.21 -4.36 5.23
N GLU A 89 -26.36 -3.35 5.04
CA GLU A 89 -25.83 -2.96 3.73
C GLU A 89 -25.00 -4.08 3.11
N HIS A 90 -24.23 -4.82 3.92
CA HIS A 90 -23.46 -5.97 3.47
C HIS A 90 -24.36 -7.07 2.89
N GLN A 91 -25.48 -7.38 3.56
CA GLN A 91 -26.45 -8.35 3.04
C GLN A 91 -27.09 -7.89 1.72
N GLU A 92 -27.33 -6.60 1.55
CA GLU A 92 -27.83 -6.06 0.28
C GLU A 92 -26.78 -6.15 -0.83
N ILE A 93 -25.50 -5.92 -0.52
CA ILE A 93 -24.39 -6.12 -1.46
C ILE A 93 -24.36 -7.57 -1.94
N LEU A 94 -24.38 -8.55 -1.03
CA LEU A 94 -24.36 -9.98 -1.40
C LEU A 94 -25.57 -10.36 -2.26
N LYS A 95 -26.76 -9.83 -1.96
CA LYS A 95 -27.96 -10.05 -2.79
C LYS A 95 -27.80 -9.47 -4.19
N SER A 96 -27.20 -8.29 -4.32
CA SER A 96 -26.97 -7.65 -5.62
C SER A 96 -25.93 -8.36 -6.50
N LEU A 97 -25.01 -9.09 -5.88
CA LEU A 97 -23.96 -9.87 -6.56
C LEU A 97 -24.46 -11.21 -7.12
N GLY A 98 -25.67 -11.62 -6.73
CA GLY A 98 -26.34 -12.85 -7.17
C GLY A 98 -26.01 -14.07 -6.33
N THR A 99 -26.82 -15.12 -6.45
CA THR A 99 -26.71 -16.36 -5.65
C THR A 99 -25.47 -17.21 -5.96
N ASP A 100 -24.81 -16.96 -7.10
CA ASP A 100 -23.62 -17.69 -7.54
C ASP A 100 -22.32 -17.17 -6.90
N ALA A 101 -22.38 -15.97 -6.28
CA ALA A 101 -21.27 -15.35 -5.57
C ALA A 101 -21.16 -15.93 -4.16
N LYS A 102 -20.06 -16.61 -3.86
CA LYS A 102 -19.72 -17.05 -2.51
C LYS A 102 -18.81 -16.03 -1.87
N GLU A 103 -19.22 -15.52 -0.71
CA GLU A 103 -18.35 -14.68 0.11
C GLU A 103 -17.20 -15.52 0.66
N LYS A 104 -15.98 -15.09 0.37
CA LYS A 104 -14.75 -15.73 0.87
C LYS A 104 -14.24 -15.01 2.12
N SER A 105 -14.32 -13.69 2.13
CA SER A 105 -13.93 -12.88 3.28
C SER A 105 -14.65 -11.55 3.27
N PHE A 106 -15.12 -11.14 4.45
CA PHE A 106 -15.60 -9.79 4.70
C PHE A 106 -14.82 -9.18 5.86
N THR A 107 -14.25 -8.01 5.63
CA THR A 107 -13.55 -7.23 6.65
C THR A 107 -14.09 -5.82 6.63
N SER A 108 -14.69 -5.36 7.72
CA SER A 108 -15.16 -3.98 7.88
C SER A 108 -14.42 -3.33 9.04
N ILE A 109 -13.79 -2.19 8.76
CA ILE A 109 -12.98 -1.44 9.71
C ILE A 109 -13.63 -0.07 9.88
N GLY A 110 -14.09 0.19 11.10
CA GLY A 110 -14.65 1.49 11.45
C GLY A 110 -13.61 2.62 11.36
N PRO A 111 -14.04 3.85 11.03
CA PRO A 111 -13.13 4.98 10.86
C PRO A 111 -12.34 5.31 12.14
N SER A 112 -12.89 5.05 13.33
CA SER A 112 -12.20 5.23 14.61
C SER A 112 -11.03 4.26 14.78
N VAL A 113 -11.26 2.97 14.48
CA VAL A 113 -10.23 1.92 14.57
C VAL A 113 -9.14 2.17 13.52
N GLY A 114 -9.52 2.55 12.30
CA GLY A 114 -8.56 2.87 11.25
C GLY A 114 -7.66 4.06 11.62
N ALA A 115 -8.24 5.12 12.19
CA ALA A 115 -7.47 6.28 12.66
C ALA A 115 -6.53 5.92 13.82
N GLU A 116 -6.97 5.07 14.74
CA GLU A 116 -6.14 4.59 15.84
C GLU A 116 -4.99 3.71 15.33
N LEU A 117 -5.28 2.82 14.39
CA LEU A 117 -4.27 1.94 13.76
C LEU A 117 -3.24 2.76 12.98
N ALA A 118 -3.67 3.79 12.25
CA ALA A 118 -2.79 4.74 11.57
C ALA A 118 -1.85 5.45 12.56
N ARG A 119 -2.40 5.97 13.67
CA ARG A 119 -1.60 6.67 14.69
C ARG A 119 -0.60 5.74 15.38
N LYS A 120 -1.03 4.52 15.73
CA LYS A 120 -0.17 3.50 16.36
C LYS A 120 0.92 3.03 15.40
N SER A 121 0.60 2.83 14.13
CA SER A 121 1.56 2.45 13.10
C SER A 121 2.63 3.52 12.91
N LEU A 122 2.21 4.80 12.83
CA LEU A 122 3.14 5.93 12.72
C LEU A 122 4.08 6.03 13.93
N LEU A 123 3.55 5.92 15.15
CA LEU A 123 4.36 5.94 16.36
C LEU A 123 5.33 4.76 16.42
N SER A 124 4.86 3.56 16.07
CA SER A 124 5.70 2.35 16.06
C SER A 124 6.83 2.46 15.04
N PHE A 125 6.53 2.97 13.83
CA PHE A 125 7.51 3.19 12.79
C PHE A 125 8.62 4.16 13.23
N ILE A 126 8.25 5.27 13.88
CA ILE A 126 9.23 6.25 14.41
C ILE A 126 10.10 5.61 15.50
N LEU A 127 9.51 4.89 16.44
CA LEU A 127 10.23 4.25 17.54
C LEU A 127 11.20 3.17 17.05
N VAL A 128 10.78 2.32 16.11
CA VAL A 128 11.63 1.30 15.50
C VAL A 128 12.78 1.94 14.71
N SER A 129 12.50 2.99 13.93
CA SER A 129 13.52 3.72 13.17
C SER A 129 14.59 4.30 14.11
N LEU A 130 14.17 4.94 15.21
CA LEU A 130 15.09 5.42 16.23
C LEU A 130 15.88 4.29 16.89
N GLY A 131 15.22 3.16 17.18
CA GLY A 131 15.87 1.96 17.71
C GLY A 131 16.97 1.42 16.79
N ILE A 132 16.72 1.37 15.48
CA ILE A 132 17.71 0.96 14.48
C ILE A 132 18.87 1.96 14.43
N ILE A 133 18.58 3.27 14.42
CA ILE A 133 19.63 4.31 14.43
C ILE A 133 20.51 4.16 15.67
N PHE A 134 19.92 3.97 16.85
CA PHE A 134 20.66 3.77 18.09
C PHE A 134 21.44 2.46 18.08
N TRP A 135 20.87 1.38 17.57
CA TRP A 135 21.54 0.09 17.45
C TRP A 135 22.75 0.16 16.53
N ILE A 136 22.63 0.79 15.36
CA ILE A 136 23.74 1.01 14.43
C ILE A 136 24.78 1.92 15.08
N ALA A 137 24.36 3.02 15.70
CA ALA A 137 25.27 3.92 16.39
C ALA A 137 26.07 3.21 17.50
N PHE A 138 25.43 2.32 18.26
CA PHE A 138 26.08 1.51 19.28
C PHE A 138 27.01 0.44 18.68
N SER A 139 26.56 -0.26 17.64
CA SER A 139 27.31 -1.35 16.99
C SER A 139 28.60 -0.83 16.33
N PHE A 140 28.51 0.30 15.63
CA PHE A 140 29.65 0.89 14.92
C PHE A 140 30.48 1.85 15.77
N ARG A 141 30.18 2.00 17.08
CA ARG A 141 30.88 2.95 17.98
C ARG A 141 32.40 2.85 17.92
N LYS A 142 32.94 1.65 17.74
CA LYS A 142 34.38 1.36 17.69
C LYS A 142 35.02 1.63 16.31
N VAL A 143 34.23 1.88 15.28
CA VAL A 143 34.65 2.11 13.88
C VAL A 143 34.49 3.60 13.47
N SER A 144 34.32 4.49 14.46
CA SER A 144 33.93 5.91 14.30
C SER A 144 34.94 6.85 13.62
N LYS A 145 36.03 6.36 13.00
CA LYS A 145 36.97 7.21 12.26
C LYS A 145 36.96 6.80 10.79
N PRO A 146 36.61 7.67 9.82
CA PRO A 146 36.50 9.15 9.89
C PRO A 146 35.07 9.72 10.04
N VAL A 147 34.03 8.90 10.15
CA VAL A 147 32.62 9.34 10.15
C VAL A 147 31.94 8.94 11.47
N SER A 148 31.21 9.87 12.11
CA SER A 148 30.51 9.60 13.38
C SER A 148 29.50 8.47 13.25
N SER A 149 29.45 7.57 14.23
CA SER A 149 28.62 6.35 14.21
C SER A 149 27.12 6.61 14.01
N TRP A 150 26.58 7.73 14.50
CA TRP A 150 25.17 8.06 14.26
C TRP A 150 24.90 8.35 12.77
N ARG A 151 25.90 8.86 12.03
CA ARG A 151 25.72 9.28 10.64
C ARG A 151 25.48 8.06 9.76
N TYR A 152 26.10 6.94 10.07
CA TYR A 152 25.82 5.67 9.42
C TYR A 152 24.37 5.21 9.65
N GLY A 153 23.86 5.33 10.87
CA GLY A 153 22.46 5.01 11.17
C GLY A 153 21.47 5.86 10.38
N ILE A 154 21.70 7.17 10.32
CA ILE A 154 20.84 8.09 9.55
C ILE A 154 20.93 7.79 8.05
N ILE A 155 22.14 7.62 7.51
CA ILE A 155 22.33 7.31 6.08
C ILE A 155 21.66 5.99 5.72
N ALA A 156 21.75 4.97 6.57
CA ALA A 156 21.10 3.67 6.34
C ALA A 156 19.58 3.81 6.24
N ILE A 157 18.94 4.53 7.18
CA ILE A 157 17.49 4.77 7.14
C ILE A 157 17.09 5.58 5.91
N VAL A 158 17.80 6.67 5.60
CA VAL A 158 17.50 7.50 4.43
C VAL A 158 17.64 6.72 3.13
N THR A 159 18.66 5.86 3.03
CA THR A 159 18.88 5.01 1.85
C THR A 159 17.77 3.99 1.69
N LEU A 160 17.36 3.33 2.79
CA LEU A 160 16.23 2.38 2.77
C LEU A 160 14.92 3.07 2.38
N MET A 161 14.64 4.26 2.91
CA MET A 161 13.43 5.00 2.54
C MET A 161 13.41 5.36 1.06
N ALA A 162 14.54 5.85 0.52
CA ALA A 162 14.66 6.20 -0.89
C ALA A 162 14.47 5.00 -1.84
N GLU A 163 14.95 3.82 -1.43
CA GLU A 163 14.77 2.56 -2.17
C GLU A 163 13.28 2.17 -2.27
N GLU A 164 12.57 2.20 -1.14
CA GLU A 164 11.16 1.77 -1.07
C GLU A 164 10.22 2.72 -1.84
N GLU A 165 10.52 4.02 -1.85
CA GLU A 165 9.73 5.01 -2.58
C GLU A 165 9.66 4.75 -4.10
N VAL A 166 10.77 4.32 -4.71
CA VAL A 166 10.84 4.02 -6.14
C VAL A 166 9.96 2.80 -6.48
N ILE A 167 9.99 1.78 -5.62
CA ILE A 167 9.16 0.58 -5.75
C ILE A 167 7.68 0.93 -5.57
N PHE A 168 7.37 1.83 -4.63
CA PHE A 168 6.01 2.26 -4.35
C PHE A 168 5.37 2.99 -5.54
N ILE A 169 6.10 3.92 -6.18
CA ILE A 169 5.64 4.61 -7.40
C ILE A 169 5.40 3.61 -8.54
N TYR A 170 6.30 2.65 -8.72
CA TYR A 170 6.14 1.60 -9.72
C TYR A 170 4.86 0.79 -9.49
N LYS A 171 4.58 0.40 -8.24
CA LYS A 171 3.39 -0.39 -7.89
C LYS A 171 2.07 0.38 -8.03
N ILE A 172 2.07 1.70 -7.84
CA ILE A 172 0.90 2.55 -8.09
C ILE A 172 0.55 2.61 -9.58
N ASN A 173 1.55 2.70 -10.45
CA ASN A 173 1.35 2.90 -11.88
C ASN A 173 1.25 1.59 -12.69
N THR A 174 1.42 0.43 -12.04
CA THR A 174 1.29 -0.86 -12.72
C THR A 174 -0.15 -1.35 -12.56
N PRO A 175 -0.97 -1.41 -13.64
CA PRO A 175 -2.23 -2.16 -13.59
C PRO A 175 -1.90 -3.60 -13.21
N GLN A 176 -2.61 -4.16 -12.24
CA GLN A 176 -2.44 -5.55 -11.76
C GLN A 176 -2.33 -6.47 -12.99
N ALA A 177 -1.10 -6.91 -13.27
CA ALA A 177 -0.82 -7.68 -14.47
C ALA A 177 -1.63 -8.97 -14.37
N LYS A 178 -2.37 -9.24 -15.45
CA LYS A 178 -3.02 -10.51 -15.77
C LYS A 178 -2.09 -11.66 -15.33
N PRO A 179 -2.60 -12.71 -14.65
CA PRO A 179 -1.76 -13.84 -14.28
C PRO A 179 -1.07 -14.34 -15.55
N LEU A 180 0.25 -14.48 -15.47
CA LEU A 180 1.06 -14.97 -16.56
C LEU A 180 0.60 -16.39 -16.90
N GLU A 181 -0.17 -16.52 -17.98
CA GLU A 181 -0.29 -17.78 -18.73
C GLU A 181 1.10 -18.11 -19.28
N TYR A 182 1.91 -18.79 -18.48
CA TYR A 182 3.02 -19.57 -19.01
C TYR A 182 2.55 -21.00 -19.20
N LEU A 183 2.54 -21.39 -20.48
CA LEU A 183 2.53 -22.72 -21.08
C LEU A 183 2.73 -23.90 -20.13
#